data_AF-A0A7Y3UKJ8-F1
#
_entry.id   AF-A0A7Y3UKJ8-F1
#
_cell.length_a   1.000
_cell.length_b   1.000
_cell.length_c   1.000
_cell.angle_alpha   90.00
_cell.angle_beta   90.00
_cell.angle_gamma   90.00
#
_symmetry.space_group_name_H-M   'P 1'
#
loop_
_entity.id
_entity.type
_entity.pdbx_description
1 polymer ?
#
loop_
_entity_poly.entity_id
_entity_poly.type
_entity_poly.pdbx_seq_one_letter_code
_entity_poly.pdbx_strand_id
1 'polypeptide(L)'
;MSIKTGEGGKMVHLKQMIAIALILFVGVLGFLGSRDGYTDNEGATTGGGVVSDDINEGICDFIGICTTTPEANLHIYTHNEKSSSIRLEGNSKLDGSYREYTTIERTGSALRFIDDDKGEIVTMKENGKVGIGTKNPQYELDVNGTTRTKVIRITGGSDLSEQFAIEKPHNLKDYIKKGEFTIEPGMVASIDTQNPGKLLISNKAYDRTVAGIISGAGGVRPGMLMGQTGSITDGEFPVALTGRVYCKADATGQPIKPGDLLTTSDTPGHVMKVSDYDRAHGATIGKAMSSLDNGKGLVLVLVSLQ
;
A
#
# COMPACT_ATOMS: atom_id res chain seq x y z
N MET A 1 -84.46 2.28 -24.32
CA MET A 1 -85.08 3.00 -25.45
C MET A 1 -84.11 4.10 -25.89
N SER A 2 -83.87 4.24 -27.21
CA SER A 2 -83.00 5.22 -27.90
C SER A 2 -81.47 5.00 -27.77
N ILE A 3 -80.64 4.81 -28.82
CA ILE A 3 -80.46 5.50 -30.15
C ILE A 3 -79.96 6.94 -29.89
N LYS A 4 -78.82 7.51 -30.35
CA LYS A 4 -78.06 7.46 -31.60
C LYS A 4 -76.72 8.26 -31.47
N THR A 5 -75.73 7.93 -32.33
CA THR A 5 -74.79 8.76 -33.14
C THR A 5 -74.41 10.18 -32.67
N GLY A 6 -73.16 10.66 -32.68
CA GLY A 6 -72.15 10.55 -33.74
C GLY A 6 -71.93 11.92 -34.40
N GLU A 7 -71.07 12.77 -33.81
CA GLU A 7 -70.53 14.01 -34.40
C GLU A 7 -69.04 14.15 -34.01
N GLY A 8 -68.19 13.33 -34.63
CA GLY A 8 -66.77 13.59 -34.77
C GLY A 8 -66.52 14.24 -36.14
N GLY A 9 -65.61 15.22 -36.21
CA GLY A 9 -64.94 15.54 -37.48
C GLY A 9 -64.64 17.02 -37.75
N LYS A 10 -65.50 17.97 -37.36
CA LYS A 10 -65.31 19.38 -37.79
C LYS A 10 -64.38 20.23 -36.91
N MET A 11 -64.10 19.83 -35.67
CA MET A 11 -63.29 20.63 -34.74
C MET A 11 -61.78 20.34 -34.78
N VAL A 12 -61.35 19.23 -35.39
CA VAL A 12 -59.94 18.81 -35.41
C VAL A 12 -59.16 19.53 -36.52
N HIS A 13 -59.78 19.82 -37.67
CA HIS A 13 -59.12 20.52 -38.77
C HIS A 13 -58.91 22.03 -38.53
N LEU A 14 -59.79 22.69 -37.75
CA LEU A 14 -59.66 24.13 -37.48
C LEU A 14 -58.51 24.43 -36.50
N LYS A 15 -58.20 23.51 -35.57
CA LYS A 15 -57.05 23.63 -34.66
C LYS A 15 -55.71 23.37 -35.36
N GLN A 16 -55.68 22.53 -36.40
CA GLN A 16 -54.47 22.28 -37.20
C GLN A 16 -54.15 23.42 -38.18
N MET A 17 -55.15 24.12 -38.73
CA MET A 17 -54.92 25.26 -39.63
C MET A 17 -54.39 26.52 -38.91
N ILE A 18 -54.73 26.74 -37.64
CA ILE A 18 -54.22 27.89 -36.85
C ILE A 18 -52.76 27.65 -36.40
N ALA A 19 -52.36 26.39 -36.18
CA ALA A 19 -50.98 26.06 -35.83
C ALA A 19 -49.98 26.22 -36.99
N ILE A 20 -50.44 26.05 -38.24
CA ILE A 20 -49.58 26.19 -39.43
C ILE A 20 -49.39 27.66 -39.84
N ALA A 21 -50.36 28.53 -39.56
CA ALA A 21 -50.27 29.97 -39.86
C ALA A 21 -49.32 30.74 -38.91
N LEU A 22 -49.13 30.27 -37.67
CA LEU A 22 -48.18 30.90 -36.73
C LEU A 22 -46.71 30.55 -37.00
N ILE A 23 -46.46 29.45 -37.71
CA ILE A 23 -45.11 28.97 -38.05
C ILE A 23 -44.53 29.68 -39.28
N LEU A 24 -45.36 30.39 -40.06
CA LEU A 24 -44.96 31.07 -41.30
C LEU A 24 -44.70 32.58 -41.16
N PHE A 25 -44.90 33.20 -39.99
CA PHE A 25 -44.80 34.65 -39.81
C PHE A 25 -43.64 35.14 -38.92
N VAL A 26 -42.79 34.25 -38.40
CA VAL A 26 -41.56 34.63 -37.67
C VAL A 26 -40.29 34.35 -38.49
N GLY A 27 -40.43 33.76 -39.68
CA GLY A 27 -39.40 33.75 -40.70
C GLY A 27 -39.52 34.99 -41.58
N VAL A 28 -38.42 35.69 -41.80
CA VAL A 28 -38.24 36.86 -42.69
C VAL A 28 -38.47 38.22 -42.03
N LEU A 29 -37.45 38.73 -41.32
CA LEU A 29 -36.83 40.04 -41.62
C LEU A 29 -35.59 40.29 -40.72
N GLY A 30 -34.38 40.28 -41.31
CA GLY A 30 -33.24 41.03 -40.79
C GLY A 30 -31.90 40.30 -40.75
N PHE A 31 -31.22 40.22 -41.90
CA PHE A 31 -29.82 39.83 -42.05
C PHE A 31 -28.94 41.09 -41.95
N LEU A 32 -27.92 41.12 -41.09
CA LEU A 32 -26.60 41.78 -41.29
C LEU A 32 -25.77 41.74 -39.99
N GLY A 33 -24.76 40.87 -39.97
CA GLY A 33 -23.76 40.79 -38.91
C GLY A 33 -23.02 39.45 -38.96
N SER A 34 -22.08 39.32 -39.89
CA SER A 34 -21.20 38.14 -40.00
C SER A 34 -20.29 38.05 -38.78
N ARG A 35 -20.43 36.98 -37.99
CA ARG A 35 -19.40 36.50 -37.07
C ARG A 35 -19.60 34.99 -36.98
N ASP A 36 -18.58 34.23 -37.39
CA ASP A 36 -18.62 32.77 -37.43
C ASP A 36 -18.99 32.20 -36.05
N GLY A 37 -20.24 31.81 -35.91
CA GLY A 37 -20.79 31.13 -34.74
C GLY A 37 -20.67 29.63 -34.95
N TYR A 38 -19.82 29.00 -34.15
CA TYR A 38 -19.81 27.55 -33.94
C TYR A 38 -21.23 27.12 -33.52
N THR A 39 -21.89 26.29 -34.32
CA THR A 39 -23.22 25.78 -34.03
C THR A 39 -23.12 24.69 -32.96
N ASP A 40 -23.59 24.98 -31.75
CA ASP A 40 -23.78 23.94 -30.73
C ASP A 40 -24.88 22.98 -31.20
N ASN A 41 -24.51 21.71 -31.26
CA ASN A 41 -25.39 20.61 -31.58
C ASN A 41 -26.34 20.42 -30.38
N GLU A 42 -27.66 20.61 -30.57
CA GLU A 42 -28.66 20.32 -29.54
C GLU A 42 -28.63 18.82 -29.20
N GLY A 43 -27.90 18.48 -28.14
CA GLY A 43 -27.55 17.13 -27.73
C GLY A 43 -26.18 17.00 -27.04
N ALA A 44 -25.35 18.05 -27.06
CA ALA A 44 -24.05 18.07 -26.38
C ALA A 44 -24.15 18.71 -24.98
N THR A 45 -23.60 18.02 -23.98
CA THR A 45 -23.44 18.57 -22.63
C THR A 45 -22.57 19.82 -22.68
N THR A 46 -23.11 20.95 -22.25
CA THR A 46 -22.43 22.24 -22.15
C THR A 46 -21.20 22.15 -21.25
N GLY A 47 -20.02 22.25 -21.84
CA GLY A 47 -18.74 22.22 -21.14
C GLY A 47 -17.75 23.19 -21.78
N GLY A 48 -18.19 24.41 -22.09
CA GLY A 48 -17.33 25.50 -22.54
C GLY A 48 -17.02 26.44 -21.38
N GLY A 49 -15.90 26.22 -20.68
CA GLY A 49 -15.32 27.25 -19.82
C GLY A 49 -14.67 28.31 -20.69
N VAL A 50 -15.08 29.57 -20.53
CA VAL A 50 -14.47 30.71 -21.22
C VAL A 50 -13.04 30.87 -20.67
N VAL A 51 -12.02 30.67 -21.52
CA VAL A 51 -10.69 31.22 -21.26
C VAL A 51 -10.77 32.68 -21.68
N SER A 52 -10.98 33.59 -20.72
CA SER A 52 -11.19 35.00 -21.04
C SER A 52 -9.91 35.59 -21.62
N ASP A 53 -9.97 36.04 -22.87
CA ASP A 53 -8.93 36.86 -23.52
C ASP A 53 -9.00 38.33 -23.04
N ASP A 54 -9.98 38.67 -22.20
CA ASP A 54 -10.21 40.02 -21.70
C ASP A 54 -9.42 40.30 -20.40
N ILE A 55 -8.35 41.05 -20.60
CA ILE A 55 -7.56 41.80 -19.61
C ILE A 55 -8.41 42.84 -18.85
N ASN A 56 -9.26 42.41 -17.91
CA ASN A 56 -9.72 43.26 -16.82
C ASN A 56 -9.95 42.48 -15.51
N GLU A 57 -8.87 42.42 -14.74
CA GLU A 57 -8.74 42.32 -13.29
C GLU A 57 -9.94 41.81 -12.46
N GLY A 58 -9.76 40.61 -11.87
CA GLY A 58 -10.02 40.47 -10.42
C GLY A 58 -10.92 39.33 -9.95
N ILE A 59 -11.56 38.56 -10.81
CA ILE A 59 -12.40 37.41 -10.38
C ILE A 59 -11.88 36.15 -11.08
N CYS A 60 -11.38 35.20 -10.29
CA CYS A 60 -11.10 33.87 -10.80
C CYS A 60 -12.44 33.14 -10.88
N ASP A 61 -13.09 33.16 -12.05
CA ASP A 61 -14.22 32.26 -12.27
C ASP A 61 -13.72 30.82 -12.23
N PHE A 62 -14.35 29.98 -11.42
CA PHE A 62 -14.05 28.57 -11.39
C PHE A 62 -14.38 27.95 -12.77
N ILE A 63 -13.46 27.19 -13.33
CA ILE A 63 -13.65 26.52 -14.62
C ILE A 63 -14.29 25.15 -14.37
N GLY A 64 -15.53 24.98 -14.79
CA GLY A 64 -16.22 23.69 -14.81
C GLY A 64 -16.11 23.03 -16.18
N ILE A 65 -15.66 21.77 -16.24
CA ILE A 65 -15.79 20.91 -17.42
C ILE A 65 -16.88 19.89 -17.10
N CYS A 66 -17.96 19.91 -17.90
CA CYS A 66 -19.14 19.06 -17.72
C CYS A 66 -19.85 19.23 -16.35
N THR A 67 -19.71 20.41 -15.74
CA THR A 67 -20.45 20.86 -14.55
C THR A 67 -20.66 22.38 -14.62
N THR A 68 -21.83 22.84 -14.18
CA THR A 68 -22.16 24.28 -14.10
C THR A 68 -21.99 24.85 -12.68
N THR A 69 -21.72 23.98 -11.70
CA THR A 69 -21.49 24.36 -10.30
C THR A 69 -20.13 23.81 -9.87
N PRO A 70 -19.02 24.39 -10.37
CA PRO A 70 -17.69 23.97 -9.95
C PRO A 70 -17.49 24.20 -8.44
N GLU A 71 -16.87 23.23 -7.76
CA GLU A 71 -16.60 23.29 -6.31
C GLU A 71 -15.12 23.59 -6.01
N ALA A 72 -14.32 23.73 -7.05
CA ALA A 72 -12.90 24.07 -7.03
C ALA A 72 -12.54 24.89 -8.28
N ASN A 73 -11.40 25.58 -8.25
CA ASN A 73 -10.92 26.44 -9.36
C ASN A 73 -10.97 25.75 -10.74
N LEU A 74 -10.71 24.45 -10.79
CA LEU A 74 -10.95 23.60 -11.96
C LEU A 74 -11.71 22.36 -11.49
N HIS A 75 -12.99 22.23 -11.87
CA HIS A 75 -13.83 21.08 -11.57
C HIS A 75 -14.10 20.31 -12.88
N ILE A 76 -13.45 19.16 -13.03
CA ILE A 76 -13.73 18.21 -14.12
C ILE A 76 -14.69 17.16 -13.57
N TYR A 77 -15.93 17.18 -14.04
CA TYR A 77 -16.96 16.27 -13.60
C TYR A 77 -17.41 15.37 -14.75
N THR A 78 -17.75 14.12 -14.45
CA THR A 78 -18.29 13.19 -15.44
C THR A 78 -19.55 12.56 -14.89
N HIS A 79 -20.70 12.89 -15.50
CA HIS A 79 -22.01 12.44 -15.04
C HIS A 79 -22.26 10.94 -15.28
N ASN A 80 -21.72 10.38 -16.37
CA ASN A 80 -22.03 9.02 -16.84
C ASN A 80 -20.79 8.18 -17.18
N GLU A 81 -19.59 8.70 -16.92
CA GLU A 81 -18.33 7.99 -17.17
C GLU A 81 -17.70 7.59 -15.83
N LYS A 82 -16.91 6.51 -15.87
CA LYS A 82 -16.20 6.01 -14.68
C LYS A 82 -14.90 6.75 -14.40
N SER A 83 -14.52 7.67 -15.29
CA SER A 83 -13.20 8.29 -15.31
C SER A 83 -13.30 9.76 -15.69
N SER A 84 -12.61 10.62 -14.96
CA SER A 84 -12.26 11.97 -15.41
C SER A 84 -10.75 12.06 -15.55
N SER A 85 -10.26 12.79 -16.54
CA SER A 85 -8.82 12.85 -16.81
C SER A 85 -8.35 14.21 -17.30
N ILE A 86 -7.05 14.44 -17.10
CA ILE A 86 -6.27 15.50 -17.73
C ILE A 86 -5.20 14.80 -18.54
N ARG A 87 -5.19 15.04 -19.85
CA ARG A 87 -4.17 14.52 -20.76
C ARG A 87 -3.18 15.61 -21.10
N LEU A 88 -1.90 15.31 -20.89
CA LEU A 88 -0.78 16.15 -21.28
C LEU A 88 -0.11 15.49 -22.47
N GLU A 89 -0.05 16.17 -23.60
CA GLU A 89 0.54 15.67 -24.83
C GLU A 89 1.73 16.54 -25.23
N GLY A 90 2.81 15.91 -25.68
CA GLY A 90 4.01 16.58 -26.16
C GLY A 90 4.70 15.76 -27.23
N ASN A 91 5.71 16.36 -27.87
CA ASN A 91 6.59 15.63 -28.78
C ASN A 91 7.90 15.28 -28.06
N SER A 92 8.34 14.02 -28.09
CA SER A 92 9.66 13.65 -27.53
C SER A 92 10.83 14.01 -28.45
N LYS A 93 10.53 14.49 -29.65
CA LYS A 93 11.48 15.11 -30.58
C LYS A 93 10.94 16.46 -31.07
N LEU A 94 11.85 17.41 -31.26
CA LEU A 94 11.51 18.76 -31.78
C LEU A 94 10.98 18.73 -33.22
N ASP A 95 11.16 17.63 -33.95
CA ASP A 95 10.67 17.43 -35.32
C ASP A 95 9.20 16.99 -35.39
N GLY A 96 8.55 16.75 -34.24
CA GLY A 96 7.16 16.31 -34.17
C GLY A 96 6.94 14.85 -34.59
N SER A 97 8.00 14.07 -34.82
CA SER A 97 7.91 12.69 -35.31
C SER A 97 7.41 11.69 -34.27
N TYR A 98 7.43 12.04 -32.98
CA TYR A 98 7.04 11.17 -31.89
C TYR A 98 6.20 11.95 -30.88
N ARG A 99 4.90 11.68 -30.85
CA ARG A 99 3.94 12.23 -29.89
C ARG A 99 3.84 11.28 -28.71
N GLU A 100 3.99 11.81 -27.51
CA GLU A 100 3.85 11.09 -26.25
C GLU A 100 2.82 11.80 -25.40
N TYR A 101 2.16 11.03 -24.54
CA TYR A 101 1.23 11.60 -23.60
C TYR A 101 1.34 10.95 -22.23
N THR A 102 1.06 11.75 -21.22
CA THR A 102 0.80 11.28 -19.86
C THR A 102 -0.60 11.70 -19.49
N THR A 103 -1.35 10.78 -18.91
CA THR A 103 -2.71 11.05 -18.43
C THR A 103 -2.74 10.97 -16.91
N ILE A 104 -3.26 12.01 -16.28
CA ILE A 104 -3.68 11.98 -14.89
C ILE A 104 -5.15 11.63 -14.90
N GLU A 105 -5.52 10.47 -14.39
CA GLU A 105 -6.87 9.95 -14.45
C GLU A 105 -7.38 9.64 -13.04
N ARG A 106 -8.60 10.08 -12.71
CA ARG A 106 -9.35 9.52 -11.60
C ARG A 106 -10.26 8.44 -12.15
N THR A 107 -10.06 7.18 -11.77
CA THR A 107 -10.95 6.06 -12.13
C THR A 107 -10.94 4.95 -11.08
N GLY A 108 -12.09 4.30 -10.87
CA GLY A 108 -12.22 3.14 -9.98
C GLY A 108 -11.65 3.35 -8.58
N SER A 109 -12.08 4.43 -7.92
CA SER A 109 -11.61 4.85 -6.58
C SER A 109 -10.10 5.06 -6.44
N ALA A 110 -9.44 5.49 -7.52
CA ALA A 110 -8.03 5.85 -7.50
C ALA A 110 -7.71 7.04 -8.40
N LEU A 111 -6.69 7.80 -8.01
CA LEU A 111 -5.96 8.71 -8.87
C LEU A 111 -4.78 7.95 -9.49
N ARG A 112 -4.56 8.11 -10.79
CA ARG A 112 -3.60 7.34 -11.58
C ARG A 112 -2.75 8.25 -12.45
N PHE A 113 -1.48 7.90 -12.57
CA PHE A 113 -0.58 8.46 -13.57
C PHE A 113 -0.34 7.36 -14.60
N ILE A 114 -0.70 7.65 -15.84
CA ILE A 114 -0.67 6.71 -16.96
C ILE A 114 0.29 7.26 -17.99
N ASP A 115 1.33 6.49 -18.26
CA ASP A 115 2.26 6.68 -19.36
C ASP A 115 1.72 5.96 -20.61
N ASP A 116 1.94 6.54 -21.79
CA ASP A 116 1.46 5.97 -23.06
C ASP A 116 1.99 4.55 -23.30
N ASP A 117 3.31 4.37 -23.12
CA ASP A 117 3.97 3.10 -23.41
C ASP A 117 3.83 2.08 -22.28
N LYS A 118 3.92 2.53 -21.03
CA LYS A 118 3.96 1.66 -19.85
C LYS A 118 2.59 1.43 -19.21
N GLY A 119 1.59 2.23 -19.59
CA GLY A 119 0.31 2.27 -18.92
C GLY A 119 0.42 2.87 -17.51
N GLU A 120 -0.35 2.33 -16.57
CA GLU A 120 -0.41 2.86 -15.19
C GLU A 120 0.90 2.64 -14.42
N ILE A 121 1.58 3.75 -14.11
CA ILE A 121 2.87 3.76 -13.41
C ILE A 121 2.73 4.09 -11.92
N VAL A 122 1.76 4.93 -11.56
CA VAL A 122 1.49 5.31 -10.16
C VAL A 122 -0.01 5.22 -9.90
N THR A 123 -0.37 4.58 -8.79
CA THR A 123 -1.74 4.39 -8.31
C THR A 123 -1.86 4.99 -6.92
N MET A 124 -2.83 5.86 -6.68
CA MET A 124 -3.18 6.34 -5.34
C MET A 124 -4.65 6.01 -5.07
N LYS A 125 -4.91 5.06 -4.18
CA LYS A 125 -6.27 4.62 -3.85
C LYS A 125 -6.93 5.54 -2.81
N GLU A 126 -8.25 5.63 -2.84
CA GLU A 126 -9.04 6.39 -1.84
C GLU A 126 -8.82 5.89 -0.40
N ASN A 127 -8.33 4.66 -0.20
CA ASN A 127 -7.93 4.12 1.11
C ASN A 127 -6.52 4.53 1.57
N GLY A 128 -5.87 5.45 0.86
CA GLY A 128 -4.55 6.00 1.21
C GLY A 128 -3.34 5.20 0.71
N LYS A 129 -3.53 4.02 0.12
CA LYS A 129 -2.41 3.20 -0.40
C LYS A 129 -1.89 3.74 -1.73
N VAL A 130 -0.56 3.80 -1.86
CA VAL A 130 0.15 4.23 -3.05
C VAL A 130 0.92 3.06 -3.66
N GLY A 131 0.69 2.78 -4.93
CA GLY A 131 1.42 1.78 -5.71
C GLY A 131 2.32 2.44 -6.76
N ILE A 132 3.57 1.99 -6.87
CA ILE A 132 4.48 2.34 -7.97
C ILE A 132 4.77 1.06 -8.75
N GLY A 133 4.39 1.01 -10.04
CA GLY A 133 4.47 -0.20 -10.86
C GLY A 133 3.46 -1.29 -10.50
N THR A 134 2.45 -0.97 -9.67
CA THR A 134 1.35 -1.88 -9.30
C THR A 134 0.04 -1.12 -9.16
N LYS A 135 -1.05 -1.72 -9.67
CA LYS A 135 -2.43 -1.22 -9.57
C LYS A 135 -3.10 -1.62 -8.26
N ASN A 136 -2.53 -2.61 -7.57
CA ASN A 136 -3.11 -3.25 -6.41
C ASN A 136 -2.14 -3.23 -5.22
N PRO A 137 -1.80 -2.05 -4.69
CA PRO A 137 -0.91 -1.95 -3.55
C PRO A 137 -1.47 -2.70 -2.34
N GLN A 138 -0.66 -3.60 -1.77
CA GLN A 138 -1.00 -4.36 -0.57
C GLN A 138 -0.57 -3.64 0.71
N TYR A 139 0.45 -2.77 0.62
CA TYR A 139 0.94 -1.93 1.72
C TYR A 139 0.64 -0.45 1.48
N GLU A 140 0.85 0.41 2.50
CA GLU A 140 0.65 1.87 2.39
C GLU A 140 1.46 2.47 1.23
N LEU A 141 2.70 2.02 1.08
CA LEU A 141 3.52 2.22 -0.11
C LEU A 141 3.97 0.86 -0.62
N ASP A 142 3.59 0.53 -1.86
CA ASP A 142 3.92 -0.73 -2.52
C ASP A 142 4.68 -0.44 -3.83
N VAL A 143 5.95 -0.80 -3.87
CA VAL A 143 6.82 -0.57 -5.02
C VAL A 143 7.13 -1.89 -5.67
N ASN A 144 6.54 -2.14 -6.83
CA ASN A 144 6.87 -3.28 -7.67
C ASN A 144 8.11 -2.96 -8.50
N GLY A 145 9.28 -2.98 -7.84
CA GLY A 145 10.55 -2.62 -8.45
C GLY A 145 11.64 -2.29 -7.43
N THR A 146 12.62 -1.49 -7.84
CA THR A 146 13.75 -1.08 -6.98
C THR A 146 13.55 0.35 -6.48
N THR A 147 13.85 0.59 -5.21
CA THR A 147 13.88 1.93 -4.60
C THR A 147 15.31 2.39 -4.39
N ARG A 148 15.63 3.62 -4.78
CA ARG A 148 16.90 4.29 -4.47
C ARG A 148 16.64 5.49 -3.55
N THR A 149 17.25 5.51 -2.37
CA THR A 149 17.22 6.66 -1.46
C THR A 149 18.63 6.95 -0.92
N LYS A 150 18.86 8.17 -0.44
CA LYS A 150 20.14 8.52 0.20
C LYS A 150 20.28 7.85 1.56
N VAL A 151 19.25 7.94 2.38
CA VAL A 151 19.20 7.40 3.74
C VAL A 151 17.78 6.90 4.00
N ILE A 152 17.65 5.68 4.52
CA ILE A 152 16.40 5.16 5.07
C ILE A 152 16.42 5.33 6.58
N ARG A 153 15.41 6.01 7.13
CA ARG A 153 15.20 6.14 8.57
C ARG A 153 13.94 5.37 8.96
N ILE A 154 14.12 4.29 9.69
CA ILE A 154 13.02 3.51 10.27
C ILE A 154 12.72 4.03 11.68
N THR A 155 11.44 4.27 11.98
CA THR A 155 10.97 4.76 13.29
C THR A 155 10.04 3.78 13.99
N GLY A 156 9.70 2.66 13.35
CA GLY A 156 8.72 1.69 13.84
C GLY A 156 9.28 0.45 14.53
N GLY A 157 10.60 0.24 14.50
CA GLY A 157 11.29 -0.96 14.97
C GLY A 157 12.80 -0.78 15.09
N SER A 158 13.53 -1.83 15.52
CA SER A 158 14.95 -1.68 15.94
C SER A 158 15.93 -2.78 15.52
N ASP A 159 15.52 -3.77 14.74
CA ASP A 159 16.39 -4.84 14.26
C ASP A 159 16.32 -5.03 12.74
N LEU A 160 17.25 -5.83 12.24
CA LEU A 160 17.22 -6.40 10.90
C LEU A 160 16.80 -7.87 11.03
N SER A 161 15.63 -8.18 10.49
CA SER A 161 15.01 -9.49 10.59
C SER A 161 14.78 -10.11 9.21
N GLU A 162 14.95 -11.43 9.13
CA GLU A 162 14.55 -12.24 7.97
C GLU A 162 13.36 -13.13 8.32
N GLN A 163 12.51 -13.43 7.34
CA GLN A 163 11.37 -14.32 7.50
C GLN A 163 11.81 -15.79 7.40
N PHE A 164 11.56 -16.56 8.46
CA PHE A 164 11.82 -18.00 8.51
C PHE A 164 10.56 -18.81 8.80
N ALA A 165 10.51 -20.01 8.24
CA ALA A 165 9.68 -21.08 8.76
C ALA A 165 10.36 -21.65 10.02
N ILE A 166 9.64 -21.68 11.14
CA ILE A 166 10.15 -22.16 12.42
C ILE A 166 9.25 -23.28 12.92
N GLU A 167 9.88 -24.41 13.26
CA GLU A 167 9.20 -25.58 13.81
C GLU A 167 9.46 -25.73 15.32
N LYS A 168 8.66 -26.58 15.95
CA LYS A 168 8.88 -26.99 17.34
C LYS A 168 10.13 -27.89 17.41
N PRO A 169 10.82 -27.97 18.57
CA PRO A 169 11.96 -28.88 18.72
C PRO A 169 11.56 -30.33 18.41
N HIS A 170 12.39 -31.08 17.68
CA HIS A 170 12.12 -32.47 17.29
C HIS A 170 11.81 -33.40 18.48
N ASN A 171 12.42 -33.12 19.63
CA ASN A 171 12.23 -33.85 20.87
C ASN A 171 11.33 -33.10 21.88
N LEU A 172 10.29 -32.41 21.39
CA LEU A 172 9.34 -31.65 22.21
C LEU A 172 8.78 -32.42 23.42
N LYS A 173 8.57 -33.73 23.28
CA LYS A 173 8.03 -34.61 24.33
C LYS A 173 8.91 -34.66 25.58
N ASP A 174 10.20 -34.39 25.45
CA ASP A 174 11.13 -34.39 26.58
C ASP A 174 10.94 -33.14 27.46
N TYR A 175 10.40 -32.06 26.89
CA TYR A 175 10.26 -30.77 27.55
C TYR A 175 8.83 -30.47 27.99
N ILE A 176 7.83 -31.00 27.29
CA ILE A 176 6.42 -30.73 27.59
C ILE A 176 5.70 -32.02 27.92
N LYS A 177 5.43 -32.18 29.21
CA LYS A 177 4.69 -33.33 29.75
C LYS A 177 3.17 -33.17 29.61
N LYS A 178 2.67 -31.93 29.44
CA LYS A 178 1.25 -31.59 29.22
C LYS A 178 1.11 -30.16 28.72
N GLY A 179 0.28 -29.92 27.70
CA GLY A 179 -0.03 -28.58 27.16
C GLY A 179 0.46 -28.38 25.73
N GLU A 180 0.00 -27.30 25.10
CA GLU A 180 0.41 -26.89 23.77
C GLU A 180 1.67 -26.02 23.83
N PHE A 181 2.65 -26.29 22.98
CA PHE A 181 3.79 -25.41 22.78
C PHE A 181 3.48 -24.35 21.74
N THR A 182 3.57 -23.09 22.13
CA THR A 182 3.41 -21.92 21.25
C THR A 182 4.76 -21.34 20.91
N ILE A 183 4.97 -21.03 19.63
CA ILE A 183 6.11 -20.24 19.19
C ILE A 183 5.76 -18.77 19.40
N GLU A 184 6.60 -18.03 20.12
CA GLU A 184 6.31 -16.67 20.55
C GLU A 184 7.50 -15.75 20.31
N PRO A 185 7.26 -14.45 20.09
CA PRO A 185 8.33 -13.46 20.06
C PRO A 185 9.25 -13.54 21.28
N GLY A 186 10.52 -13.27 21.05
CA GLY A 186 11.61 -13.37 22.01
C GLY A 186 12.16 -14.78 22.18
N MET A 187 11.54 -15.81 21.61
CA MET A 187 12.15 -17.14 21.61
C MET A 187 13.38 -17.18 20.69
N VAL A 188 14.37 -17.96 21.11
CA VAL A 188 15.59 -18.22 20.33
C VAL A 188 15.36 -19.36 19.34
N ALA A 189 15.88 -19.21 18.12
CA ALA A 189 15.82 -20.21 17.06
C ALA A 189 17.23 -20.71 16.70
N SER A 190 17.30 -21.99 16.34
CA SER A 190 18.47 -22.69 15.85
C SER A 190 18.20 -23.28 14.47
N ILE A 191 19.22 -23.46 13.64
CA ILE A 191 19.12 -24.08 12.32
C ILE A 191 18.65 -25.53 12.47
N ASP A 192 17.62 -25.90 11.69
CA ASP A 192 17.18 -27.29 11.61
C ASP A 192 18.11 -28.09 10.70
N THR A 193 18.99 -28.87 11.33
CA THR A 193 19.93 -29.75 10.62
C THR A 193 19.26 -30.86 9.79
N GLN A 194 17.98 -31.15 10.02
CA GLN A 194 17.23 -32.16 9.27
C GLN A 194 16.42 -31.56 8.10
N ASN A 195 16.15 -30.25 8.13
CA ASN A 195 15.33 -29.56 7.14
C ASN A 195 16.05 -28.28 6.66
N PRO A 196 16.83 -28.34 5.57
CA PRO A 196 17.60 -27.20 5.08
C PRO A 196 16.74 -25.94 4.86
N GLY A 197 17.25 -24.79 5.30
CA GLY A 197 16.56 -23.49 5.19
C GLY A 197 15.51 -23.22 6.28
N LYS A 198 15.18 -24.21 7.12
CA LYS A 198 14.26 -24.03 8.24
C LYS A 198 15.00 -23.86 9.56
N LEU A 199 14.28 -23.28 10.54
CA LEU A 199 14.74 -23.20 11.91
C LEU A 199 13.82 -24.00 12.84
N LEU A 200 14.30 -24.23 14.04
CA LEU A 200 13.57 -24.82 15.15
C LEU A 200 13.82 -24.00 16.41
N ILE A 201 12.89 -24.03 17.36
CA ILE A 201 13.13 -23.39 18.65
C ILE A 201 14.30 -24.09 19.35
N SER A 202 15.29 -23.30 19.78
CA SER A 202 16.49 -23.83 20.43
C SER A 202 16.10 -24.53 21.73
N ASN A 203 16.72 -25.65 22.08
CA ASN A 203 16.38 -26.39 23.30
C ASN A 203 17.58 -27.06 23.98
N LYS A 204 18.79 -26.60 23.64
CA LYS A 204 20.05 -27.14 24.12
C LYS A 204 20.98 -25.99 24.48
N ALA A 205 21.62 -26.07 25.63
CA ALA A 205 22.65 -25.13 26.04
C ALA A 205 23.89 -25.18 25.14
N TYR A 206 24.41 -24.00 24.77
CA TYR A 206 25.58 -23.85 23.87
C TYR A 206 25.38 -24.53 22.52
N ASP A 207 24.25 -24.27 21.89
CA ASP A 207 23.94 -24.79 20.57
C ASP A 207 24.62 -23.94 19.50
N ARG A 208 25.51 -24.58 18.72
CA ARG A 208 26.28 -23.90 17.67
C ARG A 208 25.48 -23.63 16.40
N THR A 209 24.26 -24.15 16.32
CA THR A 209 23.36 -23.87 15.21
C THR A 209 22.44 -22.69 15.51
N VAL A 210 22.64 -21.96 16.62
CA VAL A 210 21.86 -20.76 16.94
C VAL A 210 21.84 -19.77 15.77
N ALA A 211 20.65 -19.34 15.38
CA ALA A 211 20.44 -18.52 14.20
C ALA A 211 19.98 -17.10 14.53
N GLY A 212 19.26 -16.91 15.64
CA GLY A 212 18.74 -15.60 16.03
C GLY A 212 17.58 -15.68 16.98
N ILE A 213 16.88 -14.55 17.14
CA ILE A 213 15.77 -14.39 18.08
C ILE A 213 14.53 -13.95 17.31
N ILE A 214 13.38 -14.56 17.59
CA ILE A 214 12.10 -14.14 16.99
C ILE A 214 11.79 -12.72 17.46
N SER A 215 11.71 -11.77 16.53
CA SER A 215 11.47 -10.35 16.81
C SER A 215 10.01 -10.07 17.20
N GLY A 216 9.76 -8.95 17.89
CA GLY A 216 8.42 -8.53 18.33
C GLY A 216 8.16 -8.56 19.83
N ALA A 217 9.05 -9.15 20.64
CA ALA A 217 8.90 -9.19 22.09
C ALA A 217 9.10 -7.81 22.74
N GLY A 218 8.51 -7.62 23.93
CA GLY A 218 8.66 -6.37 24.70
C GLY A 218 8.13 -5.12 24.00
N GLY A 219 7.25 -5.27 22.99
CA GLY A 219 6.68 -4.18 22.21
C GLY A 219 7.64 -3.58 21.16
N VAL A 220 8.81 -4.19 20.94
CA VAL A 220 9.77 -3.74 19.94
C VAL A 220 9.59 -4.56 18.67
N ARG A 221 9.10 -3.92 17.61
CA ARG A 221 8.87 -4.55 16.30
C ARG A 221 10.16 -4.62 15.48
N PRO A 222 10.16 -5.45 14.41
CA PRO A 222 11.22 -5.43 13.42
C PRO A 222 11.41 -4.06 12.79
N GLY A 223 12.66 -3.68 12.55
CA GLY A 223 12.99 -2.42 11.86
C GLY A 223 12.98 -2.59 10.35
N MET A 224 13.69 -3.61 9.87
CA MET A 224 13.72 -4.01 8.47
C MET A 224 13.40 -5.50 8.39
N LEU A 225 12.48 -5.86 7.50
CA LEU A 225 12.08 -7.24 7.24
C LEU A 225 12.53 -7.64 5.84
N MET A 226 13.25 -8.74 5.74
CA MET A 226 13.74 -9.30 4.49
C MET A 226 13.12 -10.67 4.23
N GLY A 227 12.91 -10.97 2.95
CA GLY A 227 12.31 -12.21 2.48
C GLY A 227 12.13 -12.17 0.97
N GLN A 228 11.83 -13.32 0.39
CA GLN A 228 11.48 -13.44 -1.02
C GLN A 228 10.28 -14.36 -1.14
N THR A 229 9.12 -13.78 -1.44
CA THR A 229 7.85 -14.49 -1.59
C THR A 229 7.97 -15.62 -2.60
N GLY A 230 7.45 -16.80 -2.25
CA GLY A 230 7.45 -17.99 -3.11
C GLY A 230 8.81 -18.70 -3.23
N SER A 231 9.78 -18.37 -2.38
CA SER A 231 11.10 -19.03 -2.34
C SER A 231 11.32 -19.76 -1.00
N ILE A 232 12.50 -20.36 -0.83
CA ILE A 232 12.90 -20.99 0.45
C ILE A 232 13.06 -19.96 1.59
N THR A 233 13.22 -18.68 1.27
CA THR A 233 13.31 -17.58 2.25
C THR A 233 11.95 -16.90 2.46
N ASP A 234 10.87 -17.64 2.24
CA ASP A 234 9.50 -17.26 2.59
C ASP A 234 9.14 -17.91 3.93
N GLY A 235 8.54 -17.15 4.83
CA GLY A 235 8.35 -17.58 6.21
C GLY A 235 7.46 -16.63 7.01
N GLU A 236 6.91 -17.15 8.10
CA GLU A 236 5.97 -16.38 8.93
C GLU A 236 6.69 -15.57 10.00
N PHE A 237 7.79 -16.10 10.55
CA PHE A 237 8.41 -15.56 11.75
C PHE A 237 9.59 -14.64 11.41
N PRO A 238 9.58 -13.37 11.85
CA PRO A 238 10.72 -12.49 11.72
C PRO A 238 11.80 -12.89 12.74
N VAL A 239 12.98 -13.28 12.27
CA VAL A 239 14.13 -13.62 13.12
C VAL A 239 15.18 -12.53 13.00
N ALA A 240 15.47 -11.87 14.12
CA ALA A 240 16.50 -10.85 14.21
C ALA A 240 17.89 -11.48 14.08
N LEU A 241 18.61 -11.07 13.03
CA LEU A 241 20.00 -11.45 12.77
C LEU A 241 20.99 -10.46 13.38
N THR A 242 20.56 -9.20 13.51
CA THR A 242 21.29 -8.14 14.18
C THR A 242 20.35 -7.03 14.66
N GLY A 243 20.79 -6.27 15.67
CA GLY A 243 20.05 -5.14 16.22
C GLY A 243 19.66 -5.36 17.68
N ARG A 244 18.66 -4.60 18.16
CA ARG A 244 18.19 -4.66 19.55
C ARG A 244 16.85 -5.36 19.60
N VAL A 245 16.80 -6.49 20.28
CA VAL A 245 15.59 -7.32 20.38
C VAL A 245 15.42 -7.82 21.81
N TYR A 246 14.18 -7.94 22.28
CA TYR A 246 13.91 -8.60 23.55
C TYR A 246 13.96 -10.11 23.36
N CYS A 247 14.70 -10.79 24.22
CA CYS A 247 14.89 -12.23 24.23
C CYS A 247 14.31 -12.83 25.50
N LYS A 248 13.66 -13.98 25.39
CA LYS A 248 13.37 -14.82 26.55
C LYS A 248 14.68 -15.36 27.10
N ALA A 249 14.87 -15.23 28.40
CA ALA A 249 16.09 -15.57 29.08
C ALA A 249 15.78 -16.39 30.34
N ASP A 250 16.67 -17.33 30.64
CA ASP A 250 16.66 -18.16 31.83
C ASP A 250 17.90 -17.81 32.68
N ALA A 251 17.63 -17.12 33.79
CA ALA A 251 18.60 -16.73 34.80
C ALA A 251 18.50 -17.60 36.07
N THR A 252 17.86 -18.78 36.01
CA THR A 252 17.76 -19.69 37.17
C THR A 252 19.13 -20.21 37.63
N GLY A 253 20.08 -20.39 36.71
CA GLY A 253 21.44 -20.80 37.03
C GLY A 253 22.31 -19.64 37.53
N GLN A 254 22.25 -18.48 36.86
CA GLN A 254 23.01 -17.28 37.21
C GLN A 254 22.28 -16.00 36.75
N PRO A 255 22.42 -14.88 37.50
CA PRO A 255 21.92 -13.58 37.07
C PRO A 255 22.56 -13.12 35.75
N ILE A 256 21.75 -12.48 34.90
CA ILE A 256 22.19 -11.81 33.67
C ILE A 256 22.36 -10.32 33.96
N LYS A 257 23.50 -9.75 33.60
CA LYS A 257 23.80 -8.32 33.73
C LYS A 257 24.11 -7.71 32.37
N PRO A 258 23.86 -6.40 32.17
CA PRO A 258 24.28 -5.72 30.96
C PRO A 258 25.77 -5.95 30.65
N GLY A 259 26.07 -6.27 29.40
CA GLY A 259 27.41 -6.62 28.92
C GLY A 259 27.74 -8.11 28.93
N ASP A 260 26.97 -8.95 29.64
CA ASP A 260 27.17 -10.39 29.65
C ASP A 260 26.95 -10.99 28.25
N LEU A 261 27.82 -11.93 27.86
CA LEU A 261 27.58 -12.76 26.67
C LEU A 261 26.44 -13.73 26.93
N LEU A 262 25.61 -13.93 25.92
CA LEU A 262 24.43 -14.80 25.97
C LEU A 262 24.57 -15.94 24.95
N THR A 263 24.14 -17.12 25.36
CA THR A 263 24.08 -18.35 24.56
C THR A 263 22.70 -19.00 24.73
N THR A 264 22.33 -19.97 23.88
CA THR A 264 21.13 -20.79 24.10
C THR A 264 21.18 -21.51 25.46
N SER A 265 20.02 -21.81 26.03
CA SER A 265 19.86 -22.58 27.28
C SER A 265 19.16 -23.93 27.03
N ASP A 266 19.13 -24.79 28.05
CA ASP A 266 18.34 -26.02 28.02
C ASP A 266 16.83 -25.75 28.17
N THR A 267 16.44 -24.53 28.56
CA THR A 267 15.03 -24.11 28.51
C THR A 267 14.67 -23.75 27.07
N PRO A 268 13.65 -24.39 26.46
CA PRO A 268 13.28 -24.13 25.07
C PRO A 268 13.03 -22.65 24.77
N GLY A 269 13.68 -22.15 23.73
CA GLY A 269 13.59 -20.78 23.24
C GLY A 269 14.20 -19.73 24.16
N HIS A 270 14.96 -20.10 25.19
CA HIS A 270 15.57 -19.13 26.10
C HIS A 270 17.08 -19.06 25.94
N VAL A 271 17.63 -17.86 26.11
CA VAL A 271 19.07 -17.66 26.34
C VAL A 271 19.43 -17.83 27.81
N MET A 272 20.70 -18.06 28.08
CA MET A 272 21.31 -17.95 29.39
C MET A 272 22.65 -17.22 29.29
N LYS A 273 23.19 -16.80 30.42
CA LYS A 273 24.55 -16.25 30.51
C LYS A 273 25.60 -17.29 30.11
N VAL A 274 26.59 -16.86 29.33
CA VAL A 274 27.80 -17.65 29.08
C VAL A 274 28.61 -17.78 30.37
N SER A 275 28.85 -19.02 30.77
CA SER A 275 29.71 -19.42 31.89
C SER A 275 30.93 -20.24 31.45
N ASP A 276 30.83 -20.93 30.31
CA ASP A 276 31.87 -21.72 29.67
C ASP A 276 32.25 -21.06 28.34
N TYR A 277 33.38 -20.38 28.33
CA TYR A 277 33.85 -19.62 27.17
C TYR A 277 34.39 -20.51 26.04
N ASP A 278 34.82 -21.73 26.35
CA ASP A 278 35.32 -22.68 25.33
C ASP A 278 34.16 -23.22 24.49
N ARG A 279 32.99 -23.41 25.11
CA ARG A 279 31.75 -23.81 24.42
C ARG A 279 31.05 -22.65 23.72
N ALA A 280 31.29 -21.42 24.15
CA ALA A 280 30.60 -20.22 23.65
C ALA A 280 30.92 -19.88 22.19
N HIS A 281 32.08 -20.33 21.69
CA HIS A 281 32.47 -20.08 20.31
C HIS A 281 31.52 -20.77 19.32
N GLY A 282 30.89 -19.97 18.45
CA GLY A 282 29.86 -20.41 17.51
C GLY A 282 28.46 -20.60 18.11
N ALA A 283 28.29 -20.40 19.42
CA ALA A 283 27.00 -20.54 20.13
C ALA A 283 26.53 -19.22 20.78
N THR A 284 27.27 -18.13 20.56
CA THR A 284 26.98 -16.83 21.16
C THR A 284 25.96 -16.10 20.29
N ILE A 285 24.87 -15.65 20.91
CA ILE A 285 23.79 -14.92 20.20
C ILE A 285 23.97 -13.40 20.27
N GLY A 286 24.69 -12.93 21.28
CA GLY A 286 24.92 -11.50 21.50
C GLY A 286 25.22 -11.15 22.94
N LYS A 287 24.99 -9.88 23.29
CA LYS A 287 25.21 -9.34 24.63
C LYS A 287 23.94 -8.81 25.26
N ALA A 288 23.80 -9.03 26.56
CA ALA A 288 22.73 -8.45 27.35
C ALA A 288 22.86 -6.91 27.38
N MET A 289 21.74 -6.22 27.21
CA MET A 289 21.59 -4.77 27.40
C MET A 289 20.72 -4.43 28.61
N SER A 290 20.01 -5.41 29.18
CA SER A 290 19.27 -5.29 30.44
C SER A 290 19.64 -6.43 31.38
N SER A 291 19.29 -6.30 32.66
CA SER A 291 19.49 -7.35 33.65
C SER A 291 18.30 -8.30 33.75
N LEU A 292 18.56 -9.49 34.30
CA LEU A 292 17.55 -10.41 34.84
C LEU A 292 18.18 -11.11 36.04
N ASP A 293 17.69 -10.82 37.25
CA ASP A 293 18.36 -11.25 38.49
C ASP A 293 18.19 -12.75 38.78
N ASN A 294 17.03 -13.32 38.46
CA ASN A 294 16.71 -14.73 38.65
C ASN A 294 15.49 -15.13 37.81
N GLY A 295 15.29 -16.44 37.62
CA GLY A 295 14.10 -17.00 37.00
C GLY A 295 14.06 -16.82 35.48
N LYS A 296 12.87 -16.80 34.91
CA LYS A 296 12.65 -16.64 33.47
C LYS A 296 11.98 -15.30 33.17
N GLY A 297 12.43 -14.62 32.14
CA GLY A 297 11.91 -13.29 31.80
C GLY A 297 12.42 -12.79 30.45
N LEU A 298 12.14 -11.53 30.15
CA LEU A 298 12.68 -10.87 28.96
C LEU A 298 13.94 -10.07 29.30
N VAL A 299 14.96 -10.21 28.46
CA VAL A 299 16.20 -9.43 28.47
C VAL A 299 16.36 -8.73 27.14
N LEU A 300 16.67 -7.44 27.13
CA LEU A 300 17.03 -6.73 25.90
C LEU A 300 18.43 -7.21 25.48
N VAL A 301 18.59 -7.62 24.23
CA VAL A 301 19.83 -8.18 23.69
C VAL A 301 20.27 -7.35 22.49
N LEU A 302 21.57 -7.04 22.46
CA LEU A 302 22.25 -6.61 21.24
C LEU A 302 22.68 -7.87 20.50
N VAL A 303 21.97 -8.19 19.42
CA VAL A 303 22.21 -9.41 18.63
C VAL A 303 23.48 -9.23 17.81
N SER A 304 24.40 -10.17 18.00
CA SER A 304 25.63 -10.31 17.23
C SER A 304 26.00 -11.79 17.20
N LEU A 305 25.58 -12.48 16.14
CA LEU A 305 25.90 -13.89 15.95
C LEU A 305 27.40 -14.02 15.67
N GLN A 306 28.10 -14.83 16.48
CA GLN A 306 29.55 -15.06 16.41
C GLN A 306 29.91 -16.54 16.55
#